data_AF-C7R7A7-F1
#
_entry.id   AF-C7R7A7-F1
#
_cell.length_a   1.000
_cell.length_b   1.000
_cell.length_c   1.000
_cell.angle_alpha   90.00
_cell.angle_beta   90.00
_cell.angle_gamma   90.00
#
_symmetry.space_group_name_H-M   'P 1'
#
loop_
_entity.id
_entity.type
_entity.pdbx_description
1 polymer ?
#
loop_
_entity_poly.entity_id
_entity_poly.type
_entity_poly.pdbx_seq_one_letter_code
_entity_poly.pdbx_strand_id
1 'polypeptide(L)'
;MLISRVLSSTLTNVENNKIAFLRLSYLPIVCFLIIEIWLIKSESRILLILAILLNIYVYSIFCIGIHRLNLIGKRANPPLGNIRLKLREWNYIGYLLIIGLFTGLAQIVGLIPYIGHYLAIVLVIYVFSRLALVLPAVAIDRSLSIKEALHISKQYHLETFLLLGVIPTLTILPLYLLDYSLISQIVSSIYTTTIMIFNIGLISQTYELLVGVEEDEDSSSINI
;
A
#
# COMPACT_ATOMS: atom_id res chain seq x y z
N MET A 1 5.65 -22.67 3.73
CA MET A 1 5.62 -21.49 4.61
C MET A 1 4.80 -20.41 3.93
N LEU A 2 3.91 -19.71 4.64
CA LEU A 2 3.04 -18.66 4.06
C LEU A 2 3.85 -17.59 3.31
N ILE A 3 4.96 -17.15 3.90
CA ILE A 3 5.85 -16.12 3.36
C ILE A 3 6.36 -16.46 1.95
N SER A 4 6.90 -17.67 1.76
CA SER A 4 7.43 -18.08 0.46
C SER A 4 6.35 -18.13 -0.61
N ARG A 5 5.14 -18.57 -0.24
CA ARG A 5 3.98 -18.63 -1.14
C ARG A 5 3.52 -17.23 -1.55
N VAL A 6 3.40 -16.30 -0.59
CA VAL A 6 3.04 -14.90 -0.87
C VAL A 6 4.06 -14.27 -1.80
N LEU A 7 5.36 -14.40 -1.50
CA LEU A 7 6.43 -13.84 -2.32
C LEU A 7 6.43 -14.41 -3.74
N SER A 8 6.33 -15.74 -3.89
CA SER A 8 6.27 -16.36 -5.22
C SER A 8 5.04 -15.93 -5.99
N SER A 9 3.86 -15.89 -5.35
CA SER A 9 2.63 -15.46 -6.00
C SER A 9 2.69 -14.00 -6.45
N THR A 10 3.22 -13.11 -5.61
CA THR A 10 3.39 -11.69 -5.97
C THR A 10 4.32 -11.53 -7.17
N LEU A 11 5.47 -12.22 -7.18
CA LEU A 11 6.42 -12.15 -8.29
C LEU A 11 5.82 -12.69 -9.59
N THR A 12 5.22 -13.88 -9.54
CA THR A 12 4.56 -14.50 -10.70
C THR A 12 3.42 -13.63 -11.22
N ASN A 13 2.63 -12.99 -10.35
CA ASN A 13 1.54 -12.12 -10.76
C ASN A 13 2.06 -10.85 -11.46
N VAL A 14 3.10 -10.21 -10.92
CA VAL A 14 3.76 -9.05 -11.53
C VAL A 14 4.35 -9.41 -12.90
N GLU A 15 5.01 -10.56 -13.01
CA GLU A 15 5.59 -11.03 -14.27
C GLU A 15 4.52 -11.30 -15.33
N ASN A 16 3.47 -12.04 -14.97
CA ASN A 16 2.37 -12.40 -15.87
C ASN A 16 1.55 -11.18 -16.34
N ASN A 17 1.54 -10.10 -15.55
CA ASN A 17 0.77 -8.89 -15.82
C ASN A 17 1.65 -7.65 -16.07
N LYS A 18 2.93 -7.82 -16.41
CA LYS A 18 3.89 -6.70 -16.58
C LYS A 18 3.41 -5.56 -17.47
N ILE A 19 2.75 -5.88 -18.59
CA ILE A 19 2.22 -4.87 -19.53
C ILE A 19 1.08 -4.08 -18.89
N ALA A 20 0.21 -4.74 -18.12
CA ALA A 20 -0.88 -4.09 -17.42
C ALA A 20 -0.36 -3.19 -16.30
N PHE A 21 0.65 -3.63 -15.54
CA PHE A 21 1.33 -2.81 -14.54
C PHE A 21 2.01 -1.58 -15.16
N LEU A 22 2.74 -1.75 -16.27
CA LEU A 22 3.37 -0.63 -16.96
C LEU A 22 2.35 0.41 -17.44
N ARG A 23 1.24 -0.05 -18.05
CA ARG A 23 0.16 0.84 -18.49
C ARG A 23 -0.50 1.57 -17.31
N LEU A 24 -0.70 0.87 -16.20
CA LEU A 24 -1.28 1.44 -14.99
C LEU A 24 -0.35 2.48 -14.33
N SER A 25 0.97 2.27 -14.41
CA SER A 25 1.97 3.07 -13.69
C SER A 25 2.42 4.32 -14.45
N TYR A 26 2.34 4.32 -15.79
CA TYR A 26 2.81 5.44 -16.60
C TYR A 26 2.21 6.79 -16.18
N LEU A 27 0.87 6.88 -16.08
CA LEU A 27 0.22 8.15 -15.71
C LEU A 27 0.55 8.57 -14.27
N PRO A 28 0.43 7.70 -13.24
CA PRO A 28 0.85 8.03 -11.88
C PRO A 28 2.29 8.51 -11.78
N ILE A 29 3.25 7.87 -12.47
CA ILE A 29 4.66 8.31 -12.47
C ILE A 29 4.77 9.76 -12.97
N VAL A 30 4.14 10.07 -14.11
CA VAL A 30 4.15 11.42 -14.68
C VAL A 30 3.50 12.41 -13.71
N CYS A 31 2.36 12.06 -13.11
CA CYS A 31 1.70 12.89 -12.11
C CYS A 31 2.57 13.12 -10.86
N PHE A 32 3.22 12.07 -10.34
CA PHE A 32 4.10 12.18 -9.17
C PHE A 32 5.28 13.11 -9.45
N LEU A 33 5.92 12.98 -10.62
CA LEU A 33 7.02 13.88 -11.02
C LEU A 33 6.56 15.33 -11.12
N ILE A 34 5.40 15.60 -11.73
CA ILE A 34 4.85 16.96 -11.83
C ILE A 34 4.55 17.52 -10.43
N ILE A 35 3.92 16.73 -9.57
CA ILE A 35 3.58 17.13 -8.19
C ILE A 35 4.85 17.38 -7.37
N GLU A 36 5.87 16.54 -7.50
CA GLU A 36 7.14 16.68 -6.79
C GLU A 36 7.88 17.95 -7.21
N ILE A 37 7.99 18.21 -8.52
CA ILE A 37 8.58 19.46 -9.04
C ILE A 37 7.79 20.68 -8.54
N TRP A 38 6.46 20.57 -8.50
CA TRP A 38 5.60 21.64 -7.99
C TRP A 38 5.81 21.87 -6.48
N LEU A 39 5.86 20.80 -5.68
CA LEU A 39 6.11 20.87 -4.23
C LEU A 39 7.45 21.56 -3.92
N ILE A 40 8.51 21.24 -4.66
CA ILE A 40 9.84 21.82 -4.47
C ILE A 40 9.85 23.33 -4.74
N LYS A 41 9.09 23.78 -5.73
CA LYS A 41 9.04 25.20 -6.16
C LYS A 41 7.99 26.03 -5.42
N SER A 42 7.10 25.41 -4.66
CA SER A 42 5.96 26.09 -4.07
C SER A 42 6.34 26.81 -2.78
N GLU A 43 6.36 28.14 -2.82
CA GLU A 43 6.50 28.99 -1.62
C GLU A 43 5.15 29.19 -0.90
N SER A 44 4.03 29.03 -1.61
CA SER A 44 2.69 29.24 -1.05
C SER A 44 2.21 28.02 -0.28
N ARG A 45 1.84 28.23 1.00
CA ARG A 45 1.24 27.19 1.86
C ARG A 45 -0.03 26.59 1.28
N ILE A 46 -0.86 27.39 0.60
CA ILE A 46 -2.11 26.92 -0.01
C ILE A 46 -1.80 25.96 -1.16
N LEU A 47 -0.84 26.31 -2.03
CA LEU A 47 -0.43 25.46 -3.14
C LEU A 47 0.25 24.17 -2.63
N LEU A 48 0.99 24.25 -1.52
CA LEU A 48 1.56 23.08 -0.85
C LEU A 48 0.46 22.10 -0.40
N ILE A 49 -0.56 22.59 0.30
CA ILE A 49 -1.69 21.77 0.75
C ILE A 49 -2.41 21.12 -0.45
N LEU A 50 -2.65 21.91 -1.50
CA LEU A 50 -3.30 21.41 -2.71
C LEU A 50 -2.49 20.30 -3.38
N ALA A 51 -1.16 20.46 -3.46
CA ALA A 51 -0.26 19.46 -4.03
C ALA A 51 -0.24 18.16 -3.19
N ILE A 52 -0.29 18.25 -1.85
CA ILE A 52 -0.40 17.09 -0.96
C ILE A 52 -1.72 16.35 -1.19
N LEU A 53 -2.85 17.06 -1.26
CA LEU A 53 -4.16 16.46 -1.52
C LEU A 53 -4.20 15.75 -2.88
N LEU A 54 -3.62 16.39 -3.91
CA LEU A 54 -3.52 15.78 -5.22
C LEU A 54 -2.63 14.54 -5.21
N ASN A 55 -1.52 14.56 -4.47
CA ASN A 55 -0.64 13.41 -4.30
C ASN A 55 -1.38 12.21 -3.68
N ILE A 56 -2.08 12.44 -2.56
CA ILE A 56 -2.88 11.41 -1.88
C ILE A 56 -3.92 10.82 -2.84
N TYR A 57 -4.58 11.66 -3.63
CA TYR A 57 -5.59 11.22 -4.60
C TYR A 57 -4.98 10.33 -5.70
N VAL A 58 -3.89 10.78 -6.34
CA VAL A 58 -3.18 10.02 -7.39
C VAL A 58 -2.66 8.70 -6.83
N TYR A 59 -2.07 8.73 -5.64
CA TYR A 59 -1.59 7.56 -4.92
C TYR A 59 -2.71 6.56 -4.66
N SER A 60 -3.87 7.03 -4.19
CA SER A 60 -5.02 6.18 -3.91
C SER A 60 -5.54 5.47 -5.16
N ILE A 61 -5.72 6.20 -6.27
CA ILE A 61 -6.15 5.60 -7.54
C ILE A 61 -5.16 4.54 -8.01
N PHE A 62 -3.86 4.83 -7.90
CA PHE A 62 -2.82 3.91 -8.30
C PHE A 62 -2.85 2.63 -7.47
N CYS A 63 -2.94 2.74 -6.14
CA CYS A 63 -3.00 1.60 -5.24
C CYS A 63 -4.24 0.74 -5.47
N ILE A 64 -5.42 1.35 -5.65
CA ILE A 64 -6.66 0.65 -6.01
C ILE A 64 -6.47 -0.13 -7.31
N GLY A 65 -5.85 0.50 -8.31
CA GLY A 65 -5.55 -0.15 -9.59
C GLY A 65 -4.69 -1.40 -9.42
N ILE A 66 -3.63 -1.32 -8.60
CA ILE A 66 -2.72 -2.44 -8.34
C ILE A 66 -3.44 -3.55 -7.59
N HIS A 67 -4.19 -3.23 -6.53
CA HIS A 67 -4.95 -4.22 -5.77
C HIS A 67 -5.94 -4.98 -6.67
N ARG A 68 -6.70 -4.26 -7.49
CA ARG A 68 -7.68 -4.88 -8.40
C ARG A 68 -6.99 -5.71 -9.49
N LEU A 69 -5.88 -5.24 -10.03
CA LEU A 69 -5.12 -6.01 -11.02
C LEU A 69 -4.55 -7.29 -10.41
N ASN A 70 -4.09 -7.24 -9.15
CA ASN A 70 -3.57 -8.43 -8.46
C ASN A 70 -4.68 -9.43 -8.11
N LEU A 71 -5.83 -8.97 -7.60
CA LEU A 71 -6.89 -9.82 -7.04
C LEU A 71 -7.94 -10.27 -8.07
N ILE A 72 -8.28 -9.42 -9.05
CA ILE A 72 -9.31 -9.68 -10.06
C ILE A 72 -8.68 -9.98 -11.43
N GLY A 73 -7.38 -9.69 -11.59
CA GLY A 73 -6.66 -9.90 -12.83
C GLY A 73 -7.05 -8.91 -13.93
N LYS A 74 -6.83 -9.30 -15.20
CA LYS A 74 -7.06 -8.46 -16.40
C LYS A 74 -8.52 -8.05 -16.62
N ARG A 75 -9.47 -8.67 -15.91
CA ARG A 75 -10.89 -8.27 -15.91
C ARG A 75 -11.14 -7.00 -15.10
N ALA A 76 -10.17 -6.57 -14.29
CA ALA A 76 -10.21 -5.25 -13.68
C ALA A 76 -10.15 -4.19 -14.80
N ASN A 77 -11.30 -3.61 -15.17
CA ASN A 77 -11.31 -2.39 -15.97
C ASN A 77 -10.41 -1.37 -15.25
N PRO A 78 -9.28 -0.94 -15.86
CA PRO A 78 -8.36 -0.04 -15.19
C PRO A 78 -9.11 1.24 -14.85
N PRO A 79 -9.02 1.76 -13.61
CA PRO A 79 -9.76 2.95 -13.18
C PRO A 79 -9.47 4.17 -14.07
N LEU A 80 -8.32 4.17 -14.74
CA LEU A 80 -7.84 5.23 -15.62
C LEU A 80 -8.71 5.48 -16.86
N GLY A 81 -9.54 4.53 -17.30
CA GLY A 81 -10.39 4.70 -18.48
C GLY A 81 -11.75 5.36 -18.21
N ASN A 82 -12.18 5.42 -16.95
CA ASN A 82 -13.48 5.96 -16.58
C ASN A 82 -13.36 6.60 -15.19
N ILE A 83 -12.85 7.84 -15.16
CA ILE A 83 -12.66 8.67 -13.96
C ILE A 83 -14.03 9.11 -13.43
N ARG A 84 -14.84 8.15 -13.02
CA ARG A 84 -16.01 8.41 -12.19
C ARG A 84 -15.56 8.11 -10.77
N LEU A 85 -15.48 9.16 -9.94
CA LEU A 85 -15.31 9.02 -8.50
C LEU A 85 -16.45 8.12 -7.99
N LYS A 86 -16.14 6.85 -7.71
CA LYS A 86 -17.08 5.96 -7.05
C LYS A 86 -16.89 6.13 -5.54
N LEU A 87 -17.87 5.62 -4.79
CA LEU A 87 -17.80 5.58 -3.33
C LEU A 87 -16.54 4.84 -2.83
N ARG A 88 -16.05 3.88 -3.63
CA ARG A 88 -14.84 3.12 -3.35
C ARG A 88 -13.60 3.98 -3.16
N GLU A 89 -13.34 4.92 -4.07
CA GLU A 89 -12.13 5.75 -3.99
C GLU A 89 -12.16 6.61 -2.72
N TRP A 90 -13.33 7.13 -2.33
CA TRP A 90 -13.53 7.84 -1.06
C TRP A 90 -13.34 6.95 0.16
N ASN A 91 -13.88 5.73 0.14
CA ASN A 91 -13.67 4.77 1.22
C ASN A 91 -12.18 4.42 1.38
N TYR A 92 -11.47 4.21 0.26
CA TYR A 92 -10.04 3.90 0.28
C TYR A 92 -9.22 5.05 0.88
N ILE A 93 -9.49 6.29 0.45
CA ILE A 93 -8.86 7.49 1.03
C ILE A 93 -9.19 7.59 2.52
N GLY A 94 -10.44 7.34 2.92
CA GLY A 94 -10.86 7.34 4.32
C GLY A 94 -10.05 6.36 5.17
N TYR A 95 -9.86 5.13 4.70
CA TYR A 95 -9.03 4.14 5.40
C TYR A 95 -7.55 4.51 5.41
N LEU A 96 -7.01 5.07 4.32
CA LEU A 96 -5.64 5.59 4.31
C LEU A 96 -5.44 6.70 5.36
N LEU A 97 -6.41 7.61 5.51
CA LEU A 97 -6.35 8.66 6.52
C LEU A 97 -6.42 8.09 7.94
N ILE A 98 -7.26 7.07 8.18
CA ILE A 98 -7.33 6.37 9.47
C ILE A 98 -5.99 5.69 9.79
N ILE A 99 -5.42 4.95 8.84
CA ILE A 99 -4.11 4.30 9.00
C ILE A 99 -3.03 5.36 9.25
N GLY A 100 -3.02 6.43 8.47
CA GLY A 100 -2.08 7.55 8.61
C GLY A 100 -2.19 8.25 9.96
N LEU A 101 -3.41 8.37 10.52
CA LEU A 101 -3.62 8.91 11.86
C LEU A 101 -2.99 8.00 12.91
N PHE A 102 -3.25 6.69 12.87
CA PHE A 102 -2.70 5.76 13.86
C PHE A 102 -1.18 5.64 13.77
N THR A 103 -0.60 5.61 12.56
CA THR A 103 0.85 5.61 12.39
C THR A 103 1.47 6.95 12.81
N GLY A 104 0.79 8.08 12.55
CA GLY A 104 1.21 9.39 13.05
C GLY A 104 1.20 9.48 14.57
N LEU A 105 0.19 8.91 15.24
CA LEU A 105 0.16 8.82 16.71
C LEU A 105 1.30 7.94 17.26
N ALA A 106 1.64 6.84 16.57
CA ALA A 106 2.78 6.01 16.95
C ALA A 106 4.11 6.76 16.89
N GLN A 107 4.25 7.76 16.01
CA GLN A 107 5.45 8.60 15.91
C GLN A 107 5.66 9.51 17.13
N ILE A 108 4.64 9.77 17.95
CA ILE A 108 4.77 10.56 19.20
C ILE A 108 5.75 9.88 20.17
N VAL A 109 5.81 8.53 20.16
CA VAL A 109 6.79 7.76 20.94
C VAL A 109 8.23 8.08 20.53
N GLY A 110 8.42 8.57 19.30
CA GLY A 110 9.67 9.07 18.76
C GLY A 110 10.27 10.24 19.54
N LEU A 111 9.47 10.94 20.35
CA LEU A 111 9.92 12.06 21.17
C LEU A 111 10.71 11.62 22.41
N ILE A 112 10.70 10.32 22.76
CA ILE A 112 11.49 9.79 23.88
C ILE A 112 12.98 9.79 23.50
N PRO A 113 13.87 10.41 24.29
CA PRO A 113 15.30 10.44 24.00
C PRO A 113 15.92 9.04 23.87
N TYR A 114 16.94 8.93 23.01
CA TYR A 114 17.74 7.72 22.73
C TYR A 114 17.00 6.55 22.06
N ILE A 115 15.91 6.06 22.65
CA ILE A 115 15.21 4.84 22.20
C ILE A 115 13.92 5.12 21.42
N GLY A 116 13.35 6.32 21.55
CA GLY A 116 12.02 6.64 21.03
C GLY A 116 11.88 6.43 19.54
N HIS A 117 12.88 6.83 18.75
CA HIS A 117 12.84 6.71 17.28
C HIS A 117 12.71 5.25 16.82
N TYR A 118 13.50 4.33 17.40
CA TYR A 118 13.44 2.92 17.06
C TYR A 118 12.09 2.31 17.49
N LEU A 119 11.60 2.69 18.66
CA LEU A 119 10.30 2.24 19.17
C LEU A 119 9.15 2.74 18.29
N ALA A 120 9.22 3.98 17.83
CA ALA A 120 8.25 4.56 16.90
C ALA A 120 8.22 3.81 15.56
N ILE A 121 9.38 3.46 14.99
CA ILE A 121 9.46 2.65 13.76
C ILE A 121 8.76 1.31 13.98
N VAL A 122 9.10 0.57 15.05
CA VAL A 122 8.49 -0.73 15.35
C VAL A 122 6.97 -0.60 15.52
N LEU A 123 6.51 0.44 16.22
CA LEU A 123 5.07 0.68 16.41
C LEU A 123 4.36 1.03 15.10
N VAL A 124 4.96 1.84 14.24
CA VAL A 124 4.39 2.16 12.91
C VAL A 124 4.28 0.91 12.06
N ILE A 125 5.34 0.10 12.01
CA ILE A 125 5.35 -1.17 11.29
C ILE A 125 4.25 -2.10 11.82
N TYR A 126 4.13 -2.21 13.14
CA TYR A 126 3.12 -3.03 13.79
C TYR A 126 1.69 -2.56 13.49
N VAL A 127 1.41 -1.26 13.65
CA VAL A 127 0.09 -0.67 13.37
C VAL A 127 -0.27 -0.81 11.89
N PHE A 128 0.69 -0.55 11.00
CA PHE A 128 0.47 -0.67 9.56
C PHE A 128 0.19 -2.12 9.16
N SER A 129 0.99 -3.09 9.61
CA SER A 129 0.79 -4.50 9.25
C SER A 129 -0.56 -5.05 9.72
N ARG A 130 -1.08 -4.52 10.82
CA ARG A 130 -2.40 -4.85 11.37
C ARG A 130 -3.57 -4.33 10.54
N LEU A 131 -3.44 -3.13 10.00
CA LEU A 131 -4.54 -2.43 9.34
C LEU A 131 -4.49 -2.52 7.80
N ALA A 132 -3.34 -2.86 7.24
CA ALA A 132 -3.12 -2.89 5.79
C ALA A 132 -4.07 -3.84 5.03
N LEU A 133 -4.59 -4.89 5.68
CA LEU A 133 -5.53 -5.85 5.07
C LEU A 133 -6.88 -5.23 4.68
N VAL A 134 -7.27 -4.09 5.27
CA VAL A 134 -8.51 -3.39 4.91
C VAL A 134 -8.43 -2.76 3.51
N LEU A 135 -7.23 -2.33 3.09
CA LEU A 135 -7.01 -1.66 1.81
C LEU A 135 -7.38 -2.53 0.59
N PRO A 136 -6.89 -3.78 0.45
CA PRO A 136 -7.26 -4.63 -0.67
C PRO A 136 -8.76 -4.94 -0.70
N ALA A 137 -9.40 -5.19 0.45
CA ALA A 137 -10.84 -5.45 0.53
C ALA A 137 -11.65 -4.30 -0.08
N VAL A 138 -11.35 -3.07 0.35
CA VAL A 138 -12.02 -1.86 -0.15
C VAL A 138 -11.74 -1.68 -1.64
N ALA A 139 -10.52 -1.95 -2.10
CA ALA A 139 -10.17 -1.81 -3.52
C ALA A 139 -10.99 -2.74 -4.44
N ILE A 140 -11.42 -3.89 -3.95
CA ILE A 140 -12.27 -4.85 -4.70
C ILE A 140 -13.76 -4.75 -4.34
N ASP A 141 -14.19 -3.65 -3.72
CA ASP A 141 -15.58 -3.41 -3.32
C ASP A 141 -16.13 -4.47 -2.32
N ARG A 142 -15.25 -5.09 -1.51
CA ARG A 142 -15.65 -5.94 -0.38
C ARG A 142 -15.63 -5.13 0.92
N SER A 143 -16.59 -5.39 1.80
CA SER A 143 -16.61 -4.84 3.15
C SER A 143 -15.77 -5.72 4.06
N LEU A 144 -14.65 -5.19 4.55
CA LEU A 144 -13.90 -5.76 5.66
C LEU A 144 -13.83 -4.70 6.75
N SER A 145 -14.34 -5.00 7.93
CA SER A 145 -14.25 -4.07 9.06
C SER A 145 -12.83 -4.04 9.64
N ILE A 146 -12.47 -2.94 10.31
CA ILE A 146 -11.18 -2.85 11.02
C ILE A 146 -11.05 -3.95 12.07
N LYS A 147 -12.18 -4.31 12.72
CA LYS A 147 -12.21 -5.36 13.73
C LYS A 147 -11.91 -6.73 13.12
N GLU A 148 -12.49 -7.04 11.97
CA GLU A 148 -12.20 -8.27 11.21
C GLU A 148 -10.73 -8.30 10.79
N ALA A 149 -10.21 -7.23 10.16
CA ALA A 149 -8.80 -7.16 9.76
C ALA A 149 -7.83 -7.38 10.93
N LEU A 150 -8.16 -6.85 12.11
CA LEU A 150 -7.40 -7.09 13.34
C LEU A 150 -7.52 -8.52 13.84
N HIS A 151 -8.69 -9.15 13.72
CA HIS A 151 -8.90 -10.55 14.08
C HIS A 151 -8.05 -11.47 13.20
N ILE A 152 -8.17 -11.32 11.89
CA ILE A 152 -7.44 -12.12 10.88
C ILE A 152 -5.94 -11.99 11.06
N SER A 153 -5.44 -10.76 11.16
CA SER A 153 -4.01 -10.55 11.35
C SER A 153 -3.51 -11.11 12.69
N LYS A 154 -4.37 -11.28 13.71
CA LYS A 154 -3.96 -11.76 15.05
C LYS A 154 -3.55 -13.23 15.03
N GLN A 155 -4.23 -14.04 14.23
CA GLN A 155 -3.88 -15.45 14.03
C GLN A 155 -2.50 -15.60 13.37
N TYR A 156 -2.15 -14.70 12.45
CA TYR A 156 -0.91 -14.72 11.66
C TYR A 156 0.03 -13.54 11.97
N HIS A 157 0.18 -13.20 13.25
CA HIS A 157 0.83 -11.95 13.68
C HIS A 157 2.28 -11.81 13.22
N LEU A 158 3.07 -12.90 13.26
CA LEU A 158 4.48 -12.86 12.84
C LEU A 158 4.59 -12.73 11.33
N GLU A 159 3.81 -13.50 10.58
CA GLU A 159 3.83 -13.51 9.12
C GLU A 159 3.34 -12.18 8.55
N THR A 160 2.24 -11.64 9.09
CA THR A 160 1.72 -10.32 8.67
C THR A 160 2.70 -9.19 9.01
N PHE A 161 3.34 -9.23 10.18
CA PHE A 161 4.36 -8.26 10.55
C PHE A 161 5.58 -8.30 9.61
N LEU A 162 6.05 -9.51 9.28
CA LEU A 162 7.18 -9.68 8.36
C LEU A 162 6.83 -9.28 6.92
N LEU A 163 5.70 -9.76 6.40
CA LEU A 163 5.28 -9.54 5.00
C LEU A 163 4.82 -8.11 4.71
N LEU A 164 4.07 -7.51 5.63
CA LEU A 164 3.43 -6.20 5.40
C LEU A 164 4.18 -5.05 6.06
N GLY A 165 5.07 -5.37 7.00
CA GLY A 165 5.84 -4.38 7.74
C GLY A 165 7.32 -4.42 7.40
N VAL A 166 8.01 -5.50 7.76
CA VAL A 166 9.48 -5.58 7.66
C VAL A 166 9.95 -5.59 6.21
N ILE A 167 9.42 -6.49 5.37
CA ILE A 167 9.85 -6.61 3.96
C ILE A 167 9.66 -5.29 3.20
N PRO A 168 8.48 -4.62 3.23
CA PRO A 168 8.29 -3.32 2.61
C PRO A 168 9.22 -2.21 3.12
N THR A 169 9.59 -2.25 4.40
CA THR A 169 10.52 -1.27 4.98
C THR A 169 11.94 -1.52 4.47
N LEU A 170 12.36 -2.78 4.41
CA LEU A 170 13.70 -3.16 3.92
C LEU A 170 13.90 -2.82 2.44
N THR A 171 12.86 -2.95 1.61
CA THR A 171 12.96 -2.61 0.18
C THR A 171 13.22 -1.12 -0.05
N ILE A 172 12.83 -0.24 0.87
CA ILE A 172 13.05 1.21 0.74
C ILE A 172 14.50 1.60 1.09
N LEU A 173 15.23 0.80 1.87
CA LEU A 173 16.56 1.16 2.39
C LEU A 173 17.59 1.60 1.33
N PRO A 174 17.67 0.98 0.14
CA PRO A 174 18.63 1.39 -0.89
C PRO A 174 18.46 2.84 -1.37
N LEU A 175 17.26 3.43 -1.22
CA LEU A 175 17.04 4.84 -1.60
C LEU A 175 17.83 5.83 -0.74
N TYR A 176 18.16 5.47 0.50
CA TYR A 176 18.98 6.33 1.36
C TYR A 176 20.43 6.46 0.90
N LEU A 177 20.87 5.64 -0.07
CA LEU A 177 22.21 5.68 -0.63
C LEU A 177 22.33 6.61 -1.86
N LEU A 178 21.21 7.12 -2.38
CA LEU A 178 21.18 7.99 -3.56
C LEU A 178 21.45 9.45 -3.19
N ASP A 179 22.11 10.18 -4.10
CA ASP A 179 22.38 11.61 -3.94
C ASP A 179 21.17 12.48 -4.37
N TYR A 180 21.29 13.81 -4.21
CA TYR A 180 20.24 14.77 -4.55
C TYR A 180 20.28 15.26 -6.01
N SER A 181 21.04 14.61 -6.90
CA SER A 181 21.10 15.01 -8.31
C SER A 181 19.75 14.79 -9.01
N LEU A 182 19.51 15.52 -10.10
CA LEU A 182 18.30 15.35 -10.92
C LEU A 182 18.18 13.92 -11.48
N ILE A 183 19.31 13.30 -11.82
CA ILE A 183 19.35 11.91 -12.28
C ILE A 183 18.90 10.98 -11.15
N SER A 184 19.42 11.17 -9.93
CA SER A 184 19.01 10.38 -8.77
C SER A 184 17.54 10.55 -8.41
N GLN A 185 16.93 11.72 -8.63
CA GLN A 185 15.48 11.90 -8.46
C GLN A 185 14.66 11.07 -9.44
N ILE A 186 15.03 11.08 -10.73
CA ILE A 186 14.35 10.25 -11.75
C ILE A 186 14.51 8.76 -11.41
N VAL A 187 15.72 8.33 -11.06
CA VAL A 187 16.00 6.95 -10.64
C VAL A 187 15.17 6.58 -9.40
N SER A 188 15.12 7.47 -8.41
CA SER A 188 14.33 7.27 -7.18
C SER A 188 12.84 7.15 -7.48
N SER A 189 12.29 7.96 -8.37
CA SER A 189 10.87 7.93 -8.77
C SER A 189 10.48 6.62 -9.46
N ILE A 190 11.34 6.13 -10.37
CA ILE A 190 11.15 4.83 -11.02
C ILE A 190 11.22 3.71 -9.99
N TYR A 191 12.26 3.72 -9.15
CA TYR A 191 12.50 2.69 -8.13
C TYR A 191 11.37 2.62 -7.09
N THR A 192 10.96 3.76 -6.54
CA THR A 192 9.83 3.86 -5.60
C THR A 192 8.53 3.35 -6.22
N THR A 193 8.28 3.65 -7.49
CA THR A 193 7.09 3.12 -8.18
C THR A 193 7.16 1.60 -8.34
N THR A 194 8.32 1.04 -8.72
CA THR A 194 8.50 -0.41 -8.82
C THR A 194 8.30 -1.10 -7.47
N ILE A 195 8.89 -0.56 -6.40
CA ILE A 195 8.70 -1.06 -5.05
C ILE A 195 7.24 -0.97 -4.62
N MET A 196 6.57 0.13 -4.94
CA MET A 196 5.17 0.32 -4.59
C MET A 196 4.29 -0.75 -5.24
N ILE A 197 4.49 -1.07 -6.54
CA ILE A 197 3.79 -2.16 -7.22
C ILE A 197 4.01 -3.49 -6.48
N PHE A 198 5.26 -3.78 -6.11
CA PHE A 198 5.61 -5.00 -5.39
C PHE A 198 4.98 -5.05 -3.99
N ASN A 199 5.12 -4.00 -3.18
CA ASN A 199 4.61 -3.92 -1.81
C ASN A 199 3.07 -4.00 -1.77
N ILE A 200 2.36 -3.32 -2.68
CA ILE A 200 0.91 -3.41 -2.78
C ILE A 200 0.49 -4.79 -3.29
N GLY A 201 1.28 -5.41 -4.17
CA GLY A 201 1.13 -6.81 -4.54
C GLY A 201 1.26 -7.77 -3.36
N LEU A 202 2.24 -7.57 -2.48
CA LEU A 202 2.39 -8.34 -1.25
C LEU A 202 1.17 -8.22 -0.34
N ILE A 203 0.69 -6.99 -0.11
CA ILE A 203 -0.52 -6.74 0.69
C ILE A 203 -1.72 -7.47 0.07
N SER A 204 -1.88 -7.39 -1.25
CA SER A 204 -2.98 -8.03 -1.98
C SER A 204 -2.94 -9.55 -1.84
N GLN A 205 -1.79 -10.18 -2.09
CA GLN A 205 -1.64 -11.64 -2.02
C GLN A 205 -1.74 -12.17 -0.59
N THR A 206 -1.26 -11.40 0.39
CA THR A 206 -1.45 -11.72 1.81
C THR A 206 -2.93 -11.70 2.17
N TYR A 207 -3.67 -10.66 1.74
CA TYR A 207 -5.11 -10.59 1.94
C TYR A 207 -5.85 -11.78 1.30
N GLU A 208 -5.57 -12.10 0.04
CA GLU A 208 -6.22 -13.20 -0.67
C GLU A 208 -6.01 -14.54 0.04
N LEU A 209 -4.79 -14.81 0.49
CA LEU A 209 -4.46 -16.05 1.19
C LEU A 209 -5.03 -16.11 2.60
N LEU A 210 -5.04 -15.01 3.36
CA LEU A 210 -5.52 -15.03 4.74
C LEU A 210 -7.05 -15.04 4.82
N VAL A 211 -7.72 -14.21 4.03
CA VAL A 211 -9.19 -14.14 4.02
C VAL A 211 -9.80 -15.37 3.36
N GLY A 212 -9.17 -15.90 2.30
CA GLY A 212 -9.63 -17.14 1.66
C GLY A 212 -9.60 -18.35 2.60
N VAL A 213 -8.60 -18.44 3.49
CA VAL A 213 -8.51 -19.53 4.48
C VAL A 213 -9.61 -19.45 5.54
N GLU A 214 -9.96 -18.25 5.99
CA GLU A 214 -11.01 -18.04 6.99
C GLU A 214 -12.41 -18.35 6.43
N GLU A 215 -12.69 -17.94 5.18
CA GLU A 215 -13.94 -18.28 4.48
C GLU A 215 -14.13 -19.82 4.35
N ASP A 216 -13.03 -20.56 4.10
CA ASP A 216 -13.05 -22.02 4.02
C ASP A 216 -13.30 -22.69 5.39
N GLU A 217 -12.66 -22.21 6.47
CA GLU A 217 -12.85 -22.72 7.84
C GLU A 217 -14.30 -22.52 8.32
N ASP A 218 -14.87 -21.33 8.12
CA ASP A 218 -16.26 -21.04 8.49
C ASP A 218 -17.25 -21.93 7.75
N SER A 219 -17.04 -22.15 6.44
CA SER A 219 -17.91 -23.01 5.62
C SER A 219 -17.88 -24.49 6.08
N SER A 220 -16.76 -24.95 6.65
CA SER A 220 -16.63 -26.31 7.16
C SER A 220 -17.32 -26.51 8.51
N SER A 221 -17.40 -25.47 9.34
CA SER A 221 -18.02 -25.50 10.68
C SER A 221 -19.56 -25.52 10.64
N ILE A 222 -20.17 -25.04 9.56
CA ILE A 222 -21.64 -25.00 9.37
C ILE A 222 -22.20 -26.36 8.92
N ASN A 223 -21.35 -27.28 8.45
CA ASN A 223 -21.75 -28.59 7.93
C ASN A 223 -21.68 -29.74 8.98
N ILE A 224 -21.63 -29.41 10.28
CA ILE A 224 -21.64 -30.36 11.41
C ILE A 224 -22.90 -30.15 12.24
#